data_AF-A0A917QB57-F1
#
_entry.id   AF-A0A917QB57-F1
#
_cell.length_a   1.000
_cell.length_b   1.000
_cell.length_c   1.000
_cell.angle_alpha   90.00
_cell.angle_beta   90.00
_cell.angle_gamma   90.00
#
_symmetry.space_group_name_H-M   'P 1'
#
loop_
_entity.id
_entity.type
_entity.pdbx_description
1 polymer ?
#
loop_
_entity_poly.entity_id
_entity_poly.type
_entity_poly.pdbx_seq_one_letter_code
_entity_poly.pdbx_strand_id
1 'polypeptide(L)'
;MIKSELVLRIAEQNPHLYQRDVENIVGAILDTITDALARGDRVELRGFGAFSVKRREARIGRNPRTGESVAVAEKAIPVFKTGKEMRMRLNRGEDDLGADEDGDDEGEASGMAPFAAAR
;
A
#
# COMPACT_ATOMS: atom_id res chain seq x y z
N MET A 1 4.85 -1.90 -17.95
CA MET A 1 3.74 -2.82 -18.25
C MET A 1 2.43 -2.15 -17.83
N ILE A 2 1.50 -1.97 -18.75
CA ILE A 2 0.15 -1.42 -18.47
C ILE A 2 -0.89 -2.55 -18.27
N LYS A 3 -2.11 -2.23 -17.80
CA LYS A 3 -3.16 -3.24 -17.51
C LYS A 3 -3.46 -4.15 -18.71
N SER A 4 -3.59 -3.58 -19.91
CA SER A 4 -3.87 -4.36 -21.13
C SER A 4 -2.75 -5.35 -21.46
N GLU A 5 -1.49 -4.94 -21.32
CA GLU A 5 -0.33 -5.82 -21.51
C GLU A 5 -0.29 -6.92 -20.45
N LEU A 6 -0.63 -6.62 -19.20
CA LEU A 6 -0.75 -7.62 -18.13
C LEU A 6 -1.83 -8.66 -18.46
N VAL A 7 -3.01 -8.22 -18.90
CA VAL A 7 -4.11 -9.12 -19.31
C VAL A 7 -3.68 -10.03 -20.46
N LEU A 8 -3.04 -9.48 -21.49
CA LEU A 8 -2.52 -10.26 -22.62
C LEU A 8 -1.52 -11.33 -22.15
N ARG A 9 -0.53 -10.95 -21.33
CA ARG A 9 0.47 -11.87 -20.78
C ARG A 9 -0.16 -13.00 -19.96
N ILE A 10 -1.15 -12.69 -19.14
CA ILE A 10 -1.85 -13.70 -18.33
C ILE A 10 -2.69 -14.62 -19.23
N ALA A 11 -3.35 -14.09 -20.25
CA ALA A 11 -4.11 -14.90 -21.20
C ALA A 11 -3.21 -15.86 -22.00
N GLU A 12 -2.05 -15.39 -22.46
CA GLU A 12 -1.03 -16.23 -23.12
C GLU A 12 -0.56 -17.38 -22.23
N GLN A 13 -0.39 -17.13 -20.93
CA GLN A 13 -0.01 -18.15 -19.94
C GLN A 13 -1.14 -19.11 -19.59
N ASN A 14 -2.40 -18.74 -19.90
CA ASN A 14 -3.59 -19.51 -19.56
C ASN A 14 -4.47 -19.72 -20.80
N PRO A 15 -4.05 -20.56 -21.77
CA PRO A 15 -4.76 -20.73 -23.05
C PRO A 15 -6.18 -21.30 -22.93
N HIS A 16 -6.54 -21.83 -21.77
CA HIS A 16 -7.85 -22.36 -21.45
C HIS A 16 -8.86 -21.29 -21.01
N LEU A 17 -8.42 -20.05 -20.81
CA LEU A 17 -9.28 -18.92 -20.45
C LEU A 17 -9.47 -17.99 -21.65
N TYR A 18 -10.69 -17.44 -21.80
CA TYR A 18 -10.89 -16.36 -22.75
C TYR A 18 -10.25 -15.08 -22.23
N GLN A 19 -9.69 -14.26 -23.12
CA GLN A 19 -9.07 -12.99 -22.75
C GLN A 19 -10.00 -12.08 -21.94
N ARG A 20 -11.29 -12.04 -22.29
CA ARG A 20 -12.32 -11.30 -21.54
C ARG A 20 -12.44 -11.78 -20.10
N ASP A 21 -12.35 -13.09 -19.86
CA ASP A 21 -12.42 -13.63 -18.51
C ASP A 21 -11.19 -13.23 -17.70
N VAL A 22 -10.01 -13.24 -18.32
CA VAL A 22 -8.77 -12.74 -17.69
C VAL A 22 -8.89 -11.26 -17.35
N GLU A 23 -9.44 -10.44 -18.26
CA GLU A 23 -9.68 -9.02 -17.99
C GLU A 23 -10.62 -8.80 -16.80
N ASN A 24 -11.71 -9.57 -16.73
CA ASN A 24 -12.67 -9.53 -15.63
C ASN A 24 -12.01 -9.95 -14.31
N ILE A 25 -11.21 -11.03 -14.31
CA ILE A 25 -10.50 -11.53 -13.12
C ILE A 25 -9.50 -10.48 -12.62
N VAL A 26 -8.69 -9.89 -13.51
CA VAL A 26 -7.74 -8.83 -13.13
C VAL A 26 -8.47 -7.62 -12.56
N GLY A 27 -9.60 -7.23 -13.16
CA GLY A 27 -10.47 -6.18 -12.62
C GLY A 27 -10.95 -6.52 -11.21
N ALA A 28 -11.57 -7.69 -11.03
CA ALA A 28 -12.11 -8.12 -9.75
C ALA A 28 -11.05 -8.16 -8.64
N ILE A 29 -9.82 -8.57 -8.93
CA ILE A 29 -8.71 -8.55 -7.96
C ILE A 29 -8.41 -7.12 -7.50
N LEU A 30 -8.26 -6.18 -8.44
CA LEU A 30 -7.95 -4.78 -8.13
C LEU A 30 -9.07 -4.08 -7.36
N ASP A 31 -10.32 -4.36 -7.74
CA ASP A 31 -11.50 -3.82 -7.08
C ASP A 31 -11.61 -4.37 -5.65
N THR A 32 -11.43 -5.68 -5.47
CA THR A 32 -11.46 -6.32 -4.14
C THR A 32 -10.41 -5.75 -3.19
N ILE A 33 -9.18 -5.51 -3.68
CA ILE A 33 -8.12 -4.88 -2.88
C ILE A 33 -8.52 -3.45 -2.51
N THR A 34 -9.06 -2.69 -3.47
CA THR A 34 -9.49 -1.30 -3.28
C THR A 34 -10.60 -1.19 -2.23
N ASP A 35 -11.60 -2.05 -2.33
CA ASP A 35 -12.74 -2.09 -1.40
C ASP A 35 -12.29 -2.49 0.02
N ALA A 36 -11.34 -3.42 0.14
CA ALA A 36 -10.73 -3.77 1.43
C ALA A 36 -10.01 -2.58 2.06
N LEU A 37 -9.18 -1.87 1.29
CA LEU A 37 -8.49 -0.67 1.78
C LEU A 37 -9.48 0.44 2.14
N ALA A 38 -10.56 0.62 1.39
CA ALA A 38 -11.60 1.61 1.72
C ALA A 38 -12.27 1.35 3.07
N ARG A 39 -12.38 0.09 3.49
CA ARG A 39 -12.87 -0.31 4.83
C ARG A 39 -11.81 -0.19 5.93
N GLY A 40 -10.55 0.06 5.57
CA GLY A 40 -9.42 0.07 6.49
C GLY A 40 -8.79 -1.31 6.72
N ASP A 41 -9.19 -2.32 5.94
CA ASP A 41 -8.63 -3.67 6.04
C ASP A 41 -7.18 -3.69 5.51
N ARG A 42 -6.37 -4.61 6.04
CA ARG A 42 -5.05 -4.95 5.49
C ARG A 42 -5.20 -6.13 4.53
N VAL A 43 -4.61 -6.02 3.34
CA VAL A 43 -4.59 -7.11 2.35
C VAL A 43 -3.17 -7.62 2.19
N GLU A 44 -2.94 -8.90 2.49
CA GLU A 44 -1.63 -9.53 2.37
C GLU A 44 -1.62 -10.58 1.24
N LEU A 45 -0.69 -10.41 0.31
CA LEU A 45 -0.42 -11.32 -0.79
C LEU A 45 0.97 -11.92 -0.56
N ARG A 46 1.04 -13.10 0.08
CA ARG A 46 2.30 -13.77 0.42
C ARG A 46 3.24 -13.87 -0.80
N GLY A 47 4.52 -13.59 -0.59
CA GLY A 47 5.54 -13.52 -1.64
C GLY A 47 5.53 -12.21 -2.45
N PHE A 48 4.40 -11.51 -2.53
CA PHE A 48 4.28 -10.24 -3.26
C PHE A 48 4.42 -9.02 -2.35
N GLY A 49 3.63 -8.95 -1.27
CA GLY A 49 3.62 -7.84 -0.33
C GLY A 49 2.29 -7.64 0.37
N ALA A 50 2.14 -6.55 1.09
CA ALA A 50 0.93 -6.20 1.82
C ALA A 50 0.49 -4.75 1.55
N PHE A 51 -0.80 -4.56 1.35
CA PHE A 51 -1.45 -3.26 1.27
C PHE A 51 -2.11 -2.93 2.61
N SER A 52 -1.93 -1.71 3.08
CA SER A 52 -2.61 -1.18 4.27
C SER A 52 -2.95 0.29 4.08
N VAL A 53 -3.77 0.84 4.97
CA VAL A 53 -4.10 2.27 4.99
C VAL A 53 -3.44 2.93 6.19
N LYS A 54 -2.72 4.03 5.95
CA LYS A 54 -2.19 4.91 7.00
C LYS A 54 -2.97 6.22 7.03
N ARG A 55 -3.41 6.65 8.21
CA ARG A 55 -3.96 8.00 8.38
C ARG A 55 -2.82 9.00 8.45
N ARG A 56 -2.89 10.06 7.65
CA ARG A 56 -2.07 11.26 7.83
C ARG A 56 -2.92 12.34 8.46
N GLU A 57 -2.45 12.84 9.59
CA GLU A 57 -3.09 13.92 10.33
C GLU A 57 -3.11 15.23 9.54
N ALA A 58 -4.09 16.07 9.88
CA ALA A 58 -4.18 17.42 9.35
C ALA A 58 -2.95 18.23 9.76
N ARG A 59 -2.43 19.05 8.84
CA ARG A 59 -1.27 19.90 9.09
C ARG A 59 -1.32 21.17 8.26
N ILE A 60 -0.55 22.17 8.67
CA ILE A 60 -0.33 23.36 7.85
C ILE A 60 0.86 23.11 6.91
N GLY A 61 0.59 23.09 5.61
CA GLY A 61 1.60 23.05 4.56
C GLY A 61 1.94 24.44 4.04
N ARG A 62 2.89 24.51 3.11
CA ARG A 62 3.16 25.72 2.33
C ARG A 62 2.99 25.43 0.86
N ASN A 63 2.41 26.39 0.14
CA ASN A 63 2.34 26.33 -1.31
C ASN A 63 3.75 26.47 -1.89
N PRO A 64 4.28 25.49 -2.66
CA PRO A 64 5.63 25.57 -3.22
C PRO A 64 5.82 26.76 -4.17
N ARG A 65 4.73 27.26 -4.77
CA ARG A 65 4.75 28.34 -5.76
C ARG A 65 4.61 29.73 -5.13
N THR A 66 3.84 29.89 -4.05
CA THR A 66 3.54 31.20 -3.44
C THR A 66 4.10 31.38 -2.03
N GLY A 67 4.51 30.30 -1.36
CA GLY A 67 5.00 30.32 0.02
C GLY A 67 3.92 30.48 1.09
N GLU A 68 2.66 30.71 0.70
CA GLU A 68 1.53 30.88 1.61
C GLU A 68 1.21 29.60 2.38
N SER A 69 0.75 29.78 3.62
CA SER A 69 0.28 28.68 4.46
C SER A 69 -1.05 28.13 3.94
N VAL A 70 -1.11 26.81 3.74
CA VAL A 70 -2.33 26.12 3.28
C VAL A 70 -2.66 24.99 4.24
N ALA A 71 -3.91 24.93 4.68
CA ALA A 71 -4.40 23.84 5.50
C ALA A 71 -4.48 22.54 4.67
N VAL A 72 -3.83 21.49 5.13
CA VAL A 72 -3.91 20.14 4.57
C VAL A 72 -4.79 19.32 5.49
N ALA A 73 -5.97 18.93 5.02
CA ALA A 73 -6.87 18.07 5.77
C ALA A 73 -6.25 16.69 6.03
N GLU A 74 -6.75 16.02 7.07
CA GLU A 74 -6.41 14.63 7.30
C GLU A 74 -6.81 13.76 6.10
N LYS A 75 -6.04 12.71 5.83
CA LYS A 75 -6.37 11.78 4.75
C LYS A 75 -5.83 10.38 4.99
N ALA A 76 -6.60 9.40 4.54
CA ALA A 76 -6.15 8.03 4.38
C ALA A 76 -5.21 7.93 3.17
N ILE A 77 -4.09 7.24 3.33
CA ILE A 77 -3.12 7.00 2.26
C ILE A 77 -2.84 5.50 2.19
N PRO A 78 -2.96 4.88 1.01
CA PRO A 78 -2.56 3.49 0.84
C PRO A 78 -1.04 3.36 0.96
N VAL A 79 -0.60 2.32 1.64
CA VAL A 79 0.80 1.93 1.79
C VAL A 79 0.94 0.51 1.26
N PHE A 80 1.97 0.28 0.45
CA PHE A 80 2.36 -1.05 0.01
C PHE A 80 3.72 -1.40 0.62
N LYS A 81 3.77 -2.47 1.41
CA LYS A 81 5.02 -3.07 1.89
C LYS A 81 5.39 -4.22 0.96
N THR A 82 6.59 -4.17 0.39
CA THR A 82 7.09 -5.20 -0.54
C THR A 82 7.41 -6.50 0.22
N GLY A 83 7.04 -7.64 -0.38
CA GLY A 83 7.36 -8.95 0.17
C GLY A 83 8.83 -9.31 0.00
N LYS A 84 9.35 -10.15 0.89
CA LYS A 84 10.76 -10.64 0.87
C LYS A 84 11.13 -11.24 -0.49
N GLU A 85 10.28 -12.11 -1.02
CA GLU A 85 10.52 -12.80 -2.30
C GLU A 85 10.59 -11.83 -3.48
N MET A 86 9.74 -10.80 -3.52
CA MET A 86 9.82 -9.76 -4.54
C MET A 86 11.17 -9.03 -4.48
N ARG A 87 11.62 -8.61 -3.28
CA ARG A 87 12.91 -7.93 -3.10
C ARG A 87 14.07 -8.82 -3.56
N MET A 88 14.07 -10.09 -3.16
CA MET A 88 15.10 -11.07 -3.54
C MET A 88 15.19 -11.26 -5.06
N ARG A 89 14.05 -11.36 -5.75
CA ARG A 89 14.02 -11.51 -7.21
C ARG A 89 14.54 -10.28 -7.94
N LEU A 90 14.38 -9.08 -7.37
CA LEU A 90 14.87 -7.83 -7.93
C LEU A 90 16.37 -7.64 -7.72
N ASN A 91 16.87 -7.97 -6.54
CA ASN A 91 18.26 -7.69 -6.13
C ASN A 91 19.21 -8.88 -6.33
N ARG A 92 18.91 -9.80 -7.26
CA ARG A 92 19.64 -11.06 -7.56
C ARG A 92 21.09 -11.08 -7.01
N GLY A 93 21.29 -11.59 -5.80
CA GLY A 93 22.63 -11.86 -5.25
C GLY A 93 23.05 -11.14 -3.96
N GLU A 94 22.18 -10.42 -3.26
CA GLU A 94 22.49 -10.03 -1.87
C GLU A 94 21.72 -10.93 -0.91
N ASP A 95 22.46 -11.86 -0.29
CA ASP A 95 22.12 -12.49 0.99
C ASP A 95 22.04 -11.40 2.06
N ASP A 96 20.99 -10.59 2.01
CA ASP A 96 20.68 -9.65 3.07
C ASP A 96 20.06 -10.42 4.23
N LEU A 97 20.95 -11.04 5.01
CA LEU A 97 20.74 -11.60 6.35
C LEU A 97 20.45 -10.49 7.39
N GLY A 98 19.83 -9.37 6.99
CA GLY A 98 19.88 -8.12 7.75
C GLY A 98 18.60 -7.29 7.84
N ALA A 99 17.44 -7.80 7.42
CA ALA A 99 16.17 -7.08 7.61
C ALA A 99 15.08 -7.98 8.18
N ASP A 100 15.37 -8.57 9.35
CA ASP A 100 14.36 -8.77 10.38
C ASP A 100 13.95 -7.38 10.91
N GLU A 101 13.30 -6.58 10.06
CA GLU A 101 12.40 -5.54 10.54
C GLU A 101 11.01 -6.16 10.66
N ASP A 102 10.92 -7.17 11.53
CA ASP A 102 9.75 -7.37 12.38
C ASP A 102 9.64 -6.15 13.30
N GLY A 103 9.35 -5.00 12.68
CA GLY A 103 8.61 -3.94 13.31
C GLY A 103 7.15 -4.32 13.13
N ASP A 104 6.70 -5.27 13.96
CA ASP A 104 5.35 -5.28 14.47
C ASP A 104 5.08 -3.86 14.99
N ASP A 105 4.55 -2.99 14.13
CA ASP A 105 3.87 -1.76 14.53
C ASP A 105 2.50 -2.19 15.09
N GLU A 106 2.54 -3.06 16.10
CA GLU A 106 1.47 -3.30 17.05
C GLU A 106 1.71 -2.35 18.23
N GLY A 107 0.97 -1.24 18.25
CA GLY A 107 0.98 -0.23 19.31
C GLY A 107 1.78 1.01 18.92
N GLU A 108 1.15 2.14 18.61
CA GLU A 108 0.58 3.01 19.64
C GLU A 108 -0.82 3.51 19.25
N ALA A 109 -1.84 2.87 19.80
CA ALA A 109 -3.16 3.46 20.00
C ALA A 109 -3.46 3.44 21.50
N SER A 110 -2.75 4.25 22.29
CA SER A 110 -3.17 4.66 23.64
C SER A 110 -2.13 5.59 24.25
N GLY A 111 -2.47 6.88 24.40
CA GLY A 111 -1.80 7.73 25.39
C GLY A 111 -1.43 9.13 24.91
N MET A 112 -2.39 9.93 24.45
CA MET A 112 -2.20 11.39 24.54
C MET A 112 -3.52 12.14 24.71
N ALA A 113 -3.85 12.45 25.97
CA ALA A 113 -4.59 13.64 26.37
C ALA A 113 -4.40 13.87 27.89
N PRO A 114 -4.52 15.10 28.40
CA PRO A 114 -4.08 16.36 27.84
C PRO A 114 -3.21 17.17 28.83
N PHE A 115 -2.62 18.24 28.30
CA PHE A 115 -2.09 19.39 29.01
C PHE A 115 -3.03 19.89 30.13
N ALA A 116 -2.53 19.98 31.36
CA ALA A 116 -3.00 20.83 32.47
C ALA A 116 -1.88 20.86 33.52
N ALA A 117 -1.47 21.94 34.17
CA ALA A 117 -1.79 23.35 34.09
C ALA A 117 -0.57 24.11 34.65
N ALA A 118 -0.25 25.26 34.08
CA ALA A 118 0.63 26.22 34.71
C ALA A 118 -0.16 26.98 35.79
N ARG A 119 0.29 26.89 37.04
CA ARG A 119 0.44 28.00 37.98
C ARG A 119 1.28 27.56 39.17
#